data_AF-A0A7J9YBJ6-F1
#
_entry.id   AF-A0A7J9YBJ6-F1
#
_cell.length_a   1.000
_cell.length_b   1.000
_cell.length_c   1.000
_cell.angle_alpha   90.00
_cell.angle_beta   90.00
_cell.angle_gamma   90.00
#
_symmetry.space_group_name_H-M   'P 1'
#
loop_
_entity.id
_entity.type
_entity.pdbx_description
1 polymer ?
#
loop_
_entity_poly.entity_id
_entity_poly.type
_entity_poly.pdbx_seq_one_letter_code
_entity_poly.pdbx_strand_id
1 'polypeptide(L)'
;MTAAAPTDADLIAAHAAGDPDAFSEIVRRHRDRMWAVALRTMRDQEEAADALQDAFISAFRAAAKFRAESQVSTWLHRIVVNACLDRIRKRQSRPTVPLPETDEYREPAAPGDSMAQRETSILISSALQELPEDQRAPIVLVDVEGYSVSETAQLLGIAEGTVKSRCARGRAKLAKVLGHLRNPDANANVPPQDSTRGSGATAPGRTRGSHSRSPRQREGR
;
A
#
# COMPACT_ATOMS: atom_id res chain seq x y z
N MET A 1 13.83 -26.27 28.62
CA MET A 1 12.93 -25.10 28.53
C MET A 1 13.38 -24.28 27.33
N THR A 2 12.71 -24.38 26.20
CA THR A 2 12.99 -23.55 25.02
C THR A 2 12.45 -22.15 25.29
N ALA A 3 13.35 -21.19 25.51
CA ALA A 3 12.95 -19.78 25.60
C ALA A 3 12.26 -19.38 24.29
N ALA A 4 11.14 -18.64 24.39
CA ALA A 4 10.46 -18.11 23.22
C ALA A 4 11.43 -17.23 22.42
N ALA A 5 11.40 -17.33 21.08
CA ALA A 5 12.26 -16.53 20.23
C ALA A 5 12.00 -15.03 20.49
N PRO A 6 13.06 -14.19 20.57
CA PRO A 6 12.90 -12.77 20.87
C PRO A 6 12.08 -12.08 19.78
N THR A 7 11.16 -11.21 20.20
CA THR A 7 10.38 -10.39 19.28
C THR A 7 11.26 -9.32 18.64
N ASP A 8 10.79 -8.70 17.56
CA ASP A 8 11.56 -7.63 16.92
C ASP A 8 11.73 -6.42 17.84
N ALA A 9 10.75 -6.15 18.72
CA ALA A 9 10.88 -5.09 19.72
C ALA A 9 11.98 -5.42 20.75
N ASP A 10 12.07 -6.68 21.19
CA ASP A 10 13.11 -7.14 22.12
C ASP A 10 14.50 -7.00 21.47
N LEU A 11 14.63 -7.35 20.19
CA LEU A 11 15.88 -7.20 19.45
C LEU A 11 16.29 -5.72 19.28
N ILE A 12 15.33 -4.82 19.02
CA ILE A 12 15.63 -3.38 18.98
C ILE A 12 16.08 -2.87 20.36
N ALA A 13 15.44 -3.32 21.45
CA ALA A 13 15.83 -2.97 22.81
C ALA A 13 17.22 -3.52 23.17
N ALA A 14 17.53 -4.76 22.79
CA ALA A 14 18.84 -5.38 22.99
C ALA A 14 19.94 -4.63 22.23
N HIS A 15 19.70 -4.27 20.96
CA HIS A 15 20.60 -3.43 20.17
C HIS A 15 20.83 -2.07 20.84
N ALA A 16 19.76 -1.42 21.33
CA ALA A 16 19.89 -0.15 22.06
C ALA A 16 20.68 -0.29 23.37
N ALA A 17 20.66 -1.49 23.99
CA ALA A 17 21.46 -1.83 25.17
C ALA A 17 22.90 -2.24 24.83
N GLY A 18 23.27 -2.29 23.55
CA GLY A 18 24.63 -2.56 23.07
C GLY A 18 24.90 -4.00 22.62
N ASP A 19 23.87 -4.83 22.45
CA ASP A 19 24.02 -6.15 21.82
C ASP A 19 24.39 -5.99 20.33
N PRO A 20 25.61 -6.40 19.91
CA PRO A 20 26.08 -6.21 18.54
C PRO A 20 25.36 -7.09 17.51
N ASP A 21 24.73 -8.19 17.94
CA ASP A 21 24.12 -9.17 17.03
C ASP A 21 22.61 -8.95 16.86
N ALA A 22 21.98 -8.23 17.79
CA ALA A 22 20.54 -8.04 17.81
C ALA A 22 20.00 -7.33 16.55
N PHE A 23 20.70 -6.30 16.05
CA PHE A 23 20.30 -5.63 14.81
C PHE A 23 20.54 -6.49 13.57
N SER A 24 21.59 -7.31 13.55
CA SER A 24 21.86 -8.24 12.45
C SER A 24 20.71 -9.23 12.27
N GLU A 25 20.11 -9.69 13.37
CA GLU A 25 18.92 -10.53 13.34
C GLU A 25 17.69 -9.78 12.79
N ILE A 26 17.50 -8.49 13.13
CA ILE A 26 16.46 -7.66 12.53
C ILE A 26 16.65 -7.56 11.01
N VAL A 27 17.86 -7.26 10.55
CA VAL A 27 18.17 -7.20 9.10
C VAL A 27 17.85 -8.55 8.46
N ARG A 28 18.31 -9.66 9.03
CA ARG A 28 18.06 -11.00 8.51
C ARG A 28 16.57 -11.32 8.35
N ARG A 29 15.73 -10.92 9.32
CA ARG A 29 14.27 -11.15 9.29
C ARG A 29 13.54 -10.31 8.26
N HIS A 30 13.99 -9.08 8.02
CA HIS A 30 13.23 -8.10 7.24
C HIS A 30 13.82 -7.78 5.87
N ARG A 31 15.05 -8.23 5.57
CA ARG A 31 15.77 -7.91 4.32
C ARG A 31 14.93 -8.14 3.07
N ASP A 32 14.35 -9.32 2.91
CA ASP A 32 13.66 -9.68 1.66
C ASP A 32 12.41 -8.82 1.43
N ARG A 33 11.64 -8.57 2.50
CA ARG A 33 10.47 -7.69 2.43
C ARG A 33 10.87 -6.25 2.16
N MET A 34 11.90 -5.73 2.83
CA MET A 34 12.38 -4.37 2.62
C MET A 34 13.00 -4.19 1.23
N TRP A 35 13.62 -5.23 0.69
CA TRP A 35 14.11 -5.27 -0.68
C TRP A 35 12.98 -5.21 -1.70
N ALA A 36 11.91 -5.98 -1.51
CA ALA A 36 10.73 -5.90 -2.37
C ALA A 36 10.12 -4.48 -2.40
N VAL A 37 10.06 -3.81 -1.24
CA VAL A 37 9.59 -2.41 -1.13
C VAL A 37 10.51 -1.46 -1.92
N ALA A 38 11.82 -1.60 -1.77
CA ALA A 38 12.79 -0.78 -2.50
C ALA A 38 12.66 -0.98 -4.02
N LEU A 39 12.57 -2.23 -4.47
CA LEU A 39 12.39 -2.56 -5.89
C LEU A 39 11.07 -2.07 -6.48
N ARG A 40 9.96 -2.07 -5.72
CA ARG A 40 8.69 -1.51 -6.22
C ARG A 40 8.75 0.01 -6.36
N THR A 41 9.52 0.66 -5.49
CA THR A 41 9.64 2.11 -5.46
C THR A 41 10.60 2.62 -6.55
N MET A 42 11.75 1.97 -6.69
CA MET A 42 12.83 2.33 -7.61
C MET A 42 12.71 1.60 -8.95
N ARG A 43 13.33 2.13 -10.02
CA ARG A 43 13.40 1.42 -11.32
C ARG A 43 14.66 0.58 -11.45
N ASP A 44 15.74 1.15 -10.95
CA ASP A 44 17.10 0.67 -11.06
C ASP A 44 17.42 -0.19 -9.82
N GLN A 45 17.98 -1.37 -10.05
CA GLN A 45 18.24 -2.35 -9.01
C GLN A 45 19.43 -1.96 -8.14
N GLU A 46 20.49 -1.41 -8.74
CA GLU A 46 21.66 -0.93 -8.01
C GLU A 46 21.27 0.24 -7.11
N GLU A 47 20.49 1.18 -7.63
CA GLU A 47 19.95 2.29 -6.84
C GLU A 47 19.01 1.80 -5.73
N ALA A 48 18.24 0.74 -5.96
CA ALA A 48 17.42 0.12 -4.92
C ALA A 48 18.28 -0.54 -3.83
N ALA A 49 19.40 -1.16 -4.19
CA ALA A 49 20.30 -1.84 -3.26
C ALA A 49 20.98 -0.83 -2.35
N ASP A 50 21.47 0.25 -2.96
CA ASP A 50 22.00 1.42 -2.30
C ASP A 50 20.97 2.08 -1.36
N ALA A 51 19.71 2.24 -1.82
CA ALA A 51 18.63 2.76 -0.99
C ALA A 51 18.38 1.89 0.25
N LEU A 52 18.31 0.59 0.06
CA LEU A 52 18.07 -0.37 1.13
C LEU A 52 19.21 -0.37 2.15
N GLN A 53 20.47 -0.28 1.67
CA GLN A 53 21.63 -0.22 2.54
C GLN A 53 21.61 1.05 3.40
N ASP A 54 21.41 2.22 2.80
CA ASP A 54 21.29 3.48 3.53
C ASP A 54 20.14 3.47 4.54
N ALA A 55 19.03 2.83 4.18
CA ALA A 55 17.90 2.65 5.08
C ALA A 55 18.28 1.82 6.30
N PHE A 56 18.95 0.67 6.13
CA PHE A 56 19.38 -0.14 7.26
C PHE A 56 20.43 0.56 8.13
N ILE A 57 21.36 1.32 7.54
CA ILE A 57 22.32 2.15 8.29
C ILE A 57 21.58 3.22 9.11
N SER A 58 20.58 3.87 8.50
CA SER A 58 19.76 4.88 9.16
C SER A 58 18.94 4.28 10.30
N ALA A 59 18.34 3.10 10.08
CA ALA A 59 17.62 2.34 11.09
C ALA A 59 18.54 1.92 12.24
N PHE A 60 19.74 1.42 11.97
CA PHE A 60 20.73 1.05 12.99
C PHE A 60 21.03 2.23 13.93
N ARG A 61 21.23 3.43 13.37
CA ARG A 61 21.48 4.66 14.12
C ARG A 61 20.26 5.18 14.87
N ALA A 62 19.06 4.94 14.35
CA ALA A 62 17.80 5.42 14.91
C ALA A 62 17.14 4.43 15.89
N ALA A 63 17.59 3.19 15.96
CA ALA A 63 16.98 2.12 16.75
C ALA A 63 16.83 2.47 18.24
N ALA A 64 17.81 3.16 18.84
CA ALA A 64 17.71 3.63 20.24
C ALA A 64 16.60 4.66 20.48
N LYS A 65 16.08 5.29 19.43
CA LYS A 65 14.97 6.26 19.50
C LYS A 65 13.61 5.64 19.18
N PHE A 66 13.57 4.35 18.86
CA PHE A 66 12.33 3.64 18.55
C PHE A 66 11.47 3.51 19.82
N ARG A 67 10.23 4.00 19.76
CA ARG A 67 9.31 4.07 20.92
C ARG A 67 8.27 2.97 20.97
N ALA A 68 8.32 1.99 20.07
CA ALA A 68 7.34 0.92 19.95
C ALA A 68 5.87 1.39 19.76
N GLU A 69 5.66 2.60 19.24
CA GLU A 69 4.33 3.12 18.88
C GLU A 69 3.77 2.47 17.59
N SER A 70 4.61 1.75 16.85
CA SER A 70 4.26 0.91 15.70
C SER A 70 5.06 -0.38 15.72
N GLN A 71 4.71 -1.35 14.86
CA GLN A 71 5.58 -2.51 14.64
C GLN A 71 6.93 -2.08 14.03
N VAL A 72 7.99 -2.84 14.32
CA VAL A 72 9.34 -2.61 13.77
C VAL A 72 9.33 -2.70 12.23
N SER A 73 8.54 -3.64 11.69
CA SER A 73 8.31 -3.77 10.25
C SER A 73 7.78 -2.49 9.60
N THR A 74 6.77 -1.85 10.21
CA THR A 74 6.19 -0.57 9.76
C THR A 74 7.21 0.57 9.85
N TRP A 75 8.05 0.56 10.89
CA TRP A 75 9.08 1.58 11.07
C TRP A 75 10.22 1.43 10.06
N LEU A 76 10.73 0.22 9.83
CA LEU A 76 11.74 -0.06 8.81
C LEU A 76 11.22 0.30 7.42
N HIS A 77 9.96 -0.05 7.14
CA HIS A 77 9.31 0.27 5.88
C HIS A 77 9.35 1.78 5.56
N ARG A 78 8.96 2.61 6.53
CA ARG A 78 9.03 4.08 6.41
C ARG A 78 10.45 4.56 6.11
N ILE A 79 11.46 3.99 6.76
CA ILE A 79 12.87 4.37 6.53
C ILE A 79 13.30 4.00 5.11
N VAL A 80 12.95 2.80 4.63
CA VAL A 80 13.28 2.33 3.27
C VAL A 80 12.63 3.20 2.20
N VAL A 81 11.33 3.48 2.35
CA VAL A 81 10.60 4.37 1.45
C VAL A 81 11.27 5.75 1.41
N ASN A 82 11.58 6.33 2.56
CA ASN A 82 12.25 7.64 2.62
C ASN A 82 13.61 7.63 1.91
N ALA A 83 14.43 6.59 2.11
CA ALA A 83 15.71 6.46 1.43
C ALA A 83 15.58 6.37 -0.10
N CYS A 84 14.56 5.66 -0.59
CA CYS A 84 14.24 5.59 -2.02
C CYS A 84 13.83 6.97 -2.57
N LEU A 85 12.93 7.66 -1.87
CA LEU A 85 12.46 8.99 -2.27
C LEU A 85 13.58 10.03 -2.27
N ASP A 86 14.49 9.97 -1.29
CA ASP A 86 15.65 10.86 -1.22
C ASP A 86 16.58 10.67 -2.42
N ARG A 87 16.80 9.43 -2.88
CA ARG A 87 17.57 9.13 -4.09
C ARG A 87 16.87 9.64 -5.35
N ILE A 88 15.56 9.39 -5.48
CA ILE A 88 14.75 9.91 -6.59
C ILE A 88 14.91 11.43 -6.70
N ARG A 89 14.79 12.16 -5.57
CA ARG A 89 14.95 13.62 -5.55
C ARG A 89 16.38 14.06 -5.93
N LYS A 90 17.41 13.37 -5.45
CA LYS A 90 18.82 13.65 -5.81
C LYS A 90 19.12 13.41 -7.29
N ARG A 91 18.54 12.37 -7.89
CA ARG A 91 18.71 12.08 -9.32
C ARG A 91 18.00 13.12 -10.20
N GLN A 92 16.81 13.57 -9.79
CA GLN A 92 16.12 14.64 -10.52
C GLN A 92 16.86 15.98 -10.48
N SER A 93 17.64 16.27 -9.42
CA SER A 93 18.46 17.48 -9.35
C SER A 93 19.81 17.38 -10.06
N ARG A 94 20.26 16.18 -10.45
CA ARG A 94 21.52 15.92 -11.17
C ARG A 94 21.29 14.91 -12.30
N PRO A 95 20.82 15.35 -13.48
CA PRO A 95 20.52 14.43 -14.58
C PRO A 95 21.82 13.77 -15.06
N THR A 96 22.00 12.49 -14.75
CA THR A 96 22.94 11.60 -15.42
C THR A 96 22.21 10.84 -16.52
N VAL A 97 22.90 10.59 -17.64
CA VAL A 97 22.35 9.81 -18.76
C VAL A 97 22.22 8.34 -18.31
N PRO A 98 21.01 7.76 -18.27
CA PRO A 98 20.85 6.36 -17.90
C PRO A 98 21.29 5.43 -19.04
N LEU A 99 22.06 4.38 -18.72
CA LEU A 99 22.20 3.22 -19.60
C LEU A 99 20.93 2.35 -19.48
N PRO A 100 20.46 1.72 -20.57
CA PRO A 100 19.33 0.80 -20.49
C PRO A 100 19.82 -0.56 -19.98
N GLU A 101 19.57 -0.86 -18.71
CA GLU A 101 19.70 -2.22 -18.20
C GLU A 101 18.32 -2.86 -18.14
N THR A 102 18.21 -4.03 -18.78
CA THR A 102 17.02 -4.88 -18.77
C THR A 102 17.44 -6.17 -18.10
N ASP A 103 17.35 -6.22 -16.77
CA ASP A 103 17.53 -7.46 -16.03
C ASP A 103 16.16 -8.04 -15.70
N GLU A 104 15.97 -9.34 -16.02
CA GLU A 104 14.74 -10.06 -15.73
C GLU A 104 14.55 -10.20 -14.22
N TYR A 105 13.54 -9.51 -13.70
CA TYR A 105 13.24 -9.44 -12.27
C TYR A 105 12.81 -10.80 -11.69
N ARG A 106 13.46 -11.21 -10.60
CA ARG A 106 12.96 -12.24 -9.67
C ARG A 106 12.91 -11.67 -8.25
N GLU A 107 11.70 -11.48 -7.73
CA GLU A 107 11.47 -11.05 -6.34
C GLU A 107 11.97 -12.17 -5.38
N PRO A 108 12.83 -11.86 -4.39
CA PRO A 108 13.27 -12.87 -3.42
C PRO A 108 12.12 -13.23 -2.48
N ALA A 109 12.01 -14.53 -2.17
CA ALA A 109 10.89 -15.08 -1.41
C ALA A 109 10.96 -14.70 0.08
N ALA A 110 9.89 -14.13 0.63
CA ALA A 110 9.71 -14.06 2.08
C ALA A 110 9.32 -15.46 2.63
N PRO A 111 9.81 -15.86 3.81
CA PRO A 111 9.35 -17.09 4.47
C PRO A 111 7.84 -17.00 4.75
N GLY A 112 7.04 -17.84 4.07
CA GLY A 112 5.59 -17.95 4.29
C GLY A 112 4.69 -17.62 3.09
N ASP A 113 5.23 -17.08 1.99
CA ASP A 113 4.40 -16.79 0.81
C ASP A 113 4.07 -18.07 0.03
N SER A 114 2.78 -18.27 -0.25
CA SER A 114 2.30 -19.31 -1.17
C SER A 114 2.77 -19.03 -2.61
N MET A 115 2.90 -20.07 -3.45
CA MET A 115 3.32 -19.90 -4.85
C MET A 115 2.43 -18.90 -5.61
N ALA A 116 1.12 -18.94 -5.40
CA ALA A 116 0.17 -18.02 -6.03
C ALA A 116 0.38 -16.55 -5.60
N GLN A 117 0.77 -16.32 -4.34
CA GLN A 117 1.04 -14.98 -3.82
C GLN A 117 2.36 -14.41 -4.38
N ARG A 118 3.32 -15.29 -4.69
CA ARG A 118 4.58 -14.93 -5.38
C ARG A 118 4.32 -14.56 -6.83
N GLU A 119 3.56 -15.36 -7.57
CA GLU A 119 3.21 -15.07 -8.97
C GLU A 119 2.48 -13.73 -9.09
N THR A 120 1.53 -13.47 -8.19
CA THR A 120 0.82 -12.20 -8.13
C THR A 120 1.75 -11.02 -7.81
N SER A 121 2.68 -11.18 -6.86
CA SER A 121 3.61 -10.12 -6.46
C SER A 121 4.64 -9.80 -7.56
N ILE A 122 5.10 -10.81 -8.31
CA ILE A 122 5.96 -10.64 -9.48
C ILE A 122 5.21 -9.84 -10.56
N LEU A 123 3.97 -10.21 -10.87
CA LEU A 123 3.16 -9.51 -11.87
C LEU A 123 2.88 -8.05 -11.49
N ILE A 124 2.56 -7.78 -10.22
CA ILE A 124 2.38 -6.42 -9.72
C ILE A 124 3.68 -5.61 -9.86
N SER A 125 4.81 -6.19 -9.43
CA SER A 125 6.11 -5.53 -9.50
C SER A 125 6.50 -5.18 -10.93
N SER A 126 6.36 -6.11 -11.87
CA SER A 126 6.62 -5.88 -13.30
C SER A 126 5.70 -4.80 -13.88
N ALA A 127 4.40 -4.82 -13.56
CA ALA A 127 3.47 -3.80 -14.04
C ALA A 127 3.77 -2.40 -13.49
N LEU A 128 4.22 -2.31 -12.23
CA LEU A 128 4.66 -1.04 -11.63
C LEU A 128 5.89 -0.48 -12.35
N GLN A 129 6.80 -1.33 -12.84
CA GLN A 129 8.00 -0.89 -13.58
C GLN A 129 7.68 -0.28 -14.95
N GLU A 130 6.51 -0.55 -15.51
CA GLU A 130 6.06 0.10 -16.75
C GLU A 130 5.60 1.55 -16.54
N LEU A 131 5.34 1.95 -15.30
CA LEU A 131 4.90 3.30 -15.00
C LEU A 131 6.05 4.31 -15.06
N PRO A 132 5.82 5.51 -15.61
CA PRO A 132 6.72 6.64 -15.39
C PRO A 132 6.95 6.84 -13.89
N GLU A 133 8.17 7.18 -13.51
CA GLU A 133 8.59 7.32 -12.10
C GLU A 133 7.70 8.29 -11.30
N ASP A 134 7.27 9.38 -11.95
CA ASP A 134 6.40 10.39 -11.36
C ASP A 134 4.99 9.87 -11.04
N GLN A 135 4.55 8.79 -11.68
CA GLN A 135 3.29 8.08 -11.41
C GLN A 135 3.49 6.90 -10.48
N ARG A 136 4.59 6.16 -10.63
CA ARG A 136 4.89 4.96 -9.84
C ARG A 136 4.99 5.26 -8.34
N ALA A 137 5.80 6.25 -7.94
CA ALA A 137 6.01 6.54 -6.53
C ALA A 137 4.68 6.87 -5.78
N PRO A 138 3.80 7.76 -6.29
CA PRO A 138 2.47 7.95 -5.70
C PRO A 138 1.59 6.69 -5.65
N ILE A 139 1.63 5.83 -6.68
CA ILE A 139 0.86 4.58 -6.71
C ILE A 139 1.36 3.61 -5.64
N VAL A 140 2.67 3.42 -5.53
CA VAL A 140 3.26 2.54 -4.53
C VAL A 140 2.86 3.03 -3.14
N LEU A 141 3.09 4.31 -2.84
CA LEU A 141 2.76 4.87 -1.53
C LEU A 141 1.27 4.73 -1.16
N VAL A 142 0.35 5.05 -2.08
CA VAL A 142 -1.09 5.05 -1.76
C VAL A 142 -1.70 3.65 -1.87
N ASP A 143 -1.53 2.99 -3.02
CA ASP A 143 -2.28 1.78 -3.37
C ASP A 143 -1.60 0.49 -2.87
N VAL A 144 -0.26 0.49 -2.72
CA VAL A 144 0.50 -0.68 -2.24
C VAL A 144 0.80 -0.58 -0.76
N GLU A 145 1.25 0.60 -0.30
CA GLU A 145 1.73 0.81 1.06
C GLU A 145 0.68 1.45 1.99
N GLY A 146 -0.44 1.94 1.45
CA GLY A 146 -1.57 2.43 2.24
C GLY A 146 -1.39 3.81 2.87
N TYR A 147 -0.42 4.61 2.43
CA TYR A 147 -0.29 6.01 2.87
C TYR A 147 -1.48 6.83 2.38
N SER A 148 -1.90 7.80 3.20
CA SER A 148 -2.88 8.77 2.76
C SER A 148 -2.33 9.67 1.64
N VAL A 149 -3.23 10.30 0.90
CA VAL A 149 -2.86 11.29 -0.13
C VAL A 149 -2.06 12.44 0.47
N SER A 150 -2.41 12.87 1.70
CA SER A 150 -1.75 13.99 2.37
C SER A 150 -0.33 13.63 2.82
N GLU A 151 -0.14 12.45 3.43
CA GLU A 151 1.20 11.96 3.79
C GLU A 151 2.06 11.77 2.54
N THR A 152 1.49 11.21 1.48
CA THR A 152 2.18 11.03 0.19
C THR A 152 2.60 12.36 -0.42
N ALA A 153 1.76 13.39 -0.35
CA ALA A 153 2.07 14.74 -0.83
C ALA A 153 3.25 15.35 -0.07
N GLN A 154 3.27 15.21 1.26
CA GLN A 154 4.36 15.68 2.12
C GLN A 154 5.67 14.92 1.81
N LEU A 155 5.60 13.59 1.73
CA LEU A 155 6.73 12.74 1.38
C LEU A 155 7.30 13.07 0.00
N LEU A 156 6.46 13.36 -0.99
CA LEU A 156 6.94 13.63 -2.34
C LEU A 156 7.27 15.11 -2.61
N GLY A 157 6.93 16.02 -1.70
CA GLY A 157 7.12 17.47 -1.89
C GLY A 157 6.26 18.04 -3.03
N ILE A 158 5.04 17.52 -3.22
CA ILE A 158 4.10 17.93 -4.29
C ILE A 158 2.71 18.19 -3.72
N ALA A 159 1.85 18.89 -4.47
CA ALA A 159 0.47 19.14 -4.03
C ALA A 159 -0.39 17.85 -4.01
N GLU A 160 -1.36 17.77 -3.10
CA GLU A 160 -2.30 16.63 -3.01
C GLU A 160 -3.07 16.38 -4.32
N GLY A 161 -3.44 17.45 -5.04
CA GLY A 161 -4.07 17.33 -6.36
C GLY A 161 -3.14 16.65 -7.39
N THR A 162 -1.83 16.89 -7.28
CA THR A 162 -0.81 16.26 -8.12
C THR A 162 -0.68 14.77 -7.79
N VAL A 163 -0.72 14.39 -6.50
CA VAL A 163 -0.79 12.98 -6.08
C VAL A 163 -2.02 12.30 -6.69
N LYS A 164 -3.22 12.87 -6.47
CA LYS A 164 -4.49 12.32 -7.00
C LYS A 164 -4.45 12.13 -8.51
N SER A 165 -3.98 13.13 -9.26
CA SER A 165 -3.90 13.07 -10.72
C SER A 165 -2.85 12.09 -11.24
N ARG A 166 -1.72 11.92 -10.55
CA ARG A 166 -0.69 10.91 -10.87
C ARG A 166 -1.19 9.50 -10.57
N CYS A 167 -1.83 9.27 -9.42
CA CYS A 167 -2.45 7.98 -9.10
C CYS A 167 -3.58 7.62 -10.08
N ALA A 168 -4.40 8.59 -10.50
CA ALA A 168 -5.44 8.33 -11.51
C ALA A 168 -4.85 7.86 -12.85
N ARG A 169 -3.80 8.54 -13.34
CA ARG A 169 -3.11 8.16 -14.59
C ARG A 169 -2.37 6.83 -14.47
N GLY A 170 -1.67 6.61 -13.36
CA GLY A 170 -0.98 5.36 -13.06
C GLY A 170 -1.95 4.17 -13.06
N ARG A 171 -3.08 4.27 -12.33
CA ARG A 171 -4.12 3.23 -12.31
C ARG A 171 -4.71 2.96 -13.70
N ALA A 172 -4.94 4.00 -14.51
CA ALA A 172 -5.43 3.82 -15.88
C ALA A 172 -4.43 3.07 -16.78
N LYS A 173 -3.12 3.24 -16.56
CA LYS A 173 -2.07 2.50 -17.27
C LYS A 173 -1.98 1.06 -16.75
N LEU A 174 -1.93 0.87 -15.43
CA LEU A 174 -1.93 -0.46 -14.80
C LEU A 174 -3.15 -1.29 -15.20
N ALA A 175 -4.34 -0.68 -15.31
CA ALA A 175 -5.55 -1.38 -15.74
C ALA A 175 -5.43 -1.98 -17.16
N LYS A 176 -4.59 -1.41 -18.04
CA LYS A 176 -4.32 -1.96 -19.37
C LYS A 176 -3.33 -3.12 -19.30
N VAL A 177 -2.28 -2.98 -18.49
CA VAL A 177 -1.21 -3.99 -18.30
C VAL A 177 -1.75 -5.21 -17.55
N LEU A 178 -2.47 -4.99 -16.46
CA LEU A 178 -3.04 -6.05 -15.62
C LEU A 178 -4.42 -6.52 -16.13
N GLY A 179 -5.01 -5.83 -17.11
CA GLY A 179 -6.36 -6.11 -17.62
C GLY A 179 -6.52 -7.52 -18.19
N HIS A 180 -5.45 -8.10 -18.75
CA HIS A 180 -5.45 -9.47 -19.25
C HIS A 180 -5.34 -10.54 -18.13
N LEU A 181 -4.94 -10.15 -16.91
CA LEU A 181 -4.85 -11.05 -15.75
C LEU A 181 -6.19 -11.17 -15.01
N ARG A 182 -7.19 -10.38 -15.41
CA ARG A 182 -8.57 -10.51 -14.91
C ARG A 182 -9.12 -11.83 -15.44
N ASN A 183 -8.96 -12.89 -14.64
CA ASN A 183 -9.50 -14.20 -14.93
C ASN A 183 -11.01 -14.10 -15.26
N PRO A 184 -11.46 -14.39 -16.49
CA PRO A 184 -12.88 -14.37 -16.83
C PRO A 184 -13.69 -15.41 -16.04
N ASP A 185 -13.04 -16.44 -15.48
CA ASP A 185 -13.70 -17.53 -14.76
C ASP A 185 -14.05 -17.20 -13.30
N ALA A 186 -13.55 -16.08 -12.74
CA ALA A 186 -13.90 -15.66 -11.38
C ALA A 186 -15.39 -15.25 -11.23
N ASN A 187 -16.06 -14.90 -12.34
CA ASN A 187 -17.48 -14.60 -12.36
C ASN A 187 -18.38 -15.85 -12.42
N ALA A 188 -17.82 -17.05 -12.60
CA ALA A 188 -18.61 -18.29 -12.65
C ALA A 188 -19.07 -18.77 -11.26
N ASN A 189 -18.52 -18.22 -10.17
CA ASN A 189 -18.74 -18.71 -8.81
C ASN A 189 -19.42 -17.71 -7.87
N VAL A 190 -20.05 -16.66 -8.42
CA VAL A 190 -20.98 -15.82 -7.66
C VAL A 190 -22.39 -16.32 -7.97
N PRO A 191 -23.06 -17.02 -7.03
CA PRO A 191 -24.46 -17.35 -7.22
C PRO A 191 -25.24 -16.05 -7.39
N PRO A 192 -26.19 -15.97 -8.33
CA PRO A 192 -27.03 -14.78 -8.46
C PRO A 192 -27.72 -14.55 -7.11
N GLN A 193 -27.49 -13.37 -6.54
CA GLN A 193 -28.18 -12.94 -5.33
C GLN A 193 -29.66 -12.83 -5.70
N ASP A 194 -30.44 -13.83 -5.29
CA ASP A 194 -31.89 -13.87 -5.45
C ASP A 194 -32.46 -12.70 -4.64
N SER A 195 -32.88 -11.65 -5.34
CA SER A 195 -33.58 -10.54 -4.72
C SER A 195 -34.96 -11.05 -4.27
N THR A 196 -35.06 -11.46 -3.00
CA THR A 196 -36.31 -11.79 -2.34
C THR A 196 -37.28 -10.62 -2.44
N ARG A 197 -38.15 -10.65 -3.46
CA ARG A 197 -39.44 -9.95 -3.45
C ARG A 197 -40.39 -10.76 -2.58
N GLY A 198 -40.72 -10.23 -1.40
CA GLY A 198 -41.64 -10.90 -0.48
C GLY A 198 -42.14 -10.01 0.65
N SER A 199 -43.03 -9.07 0.33
CA SER A 199 -44.05 -8.51 1.24
C SER A 199 -44.99 -7.69 0.38
N GLY A 200 -46.28 -7.97 0.25
CA GLY A 200 -47.20 -8.72 1.08
C GLY A 200 -48.53 -7.98 0.90
N ALA A 201 -49.31 -8.40 -0.08
CA ALA A 201 -50.62 -7.85 -0.35
C ALA A 201 -51.59 -8.24 0.78
N THR A 202 -52.35 -7.29 1.29
CA THR A 202 -53.57 -7.57 2.06
C THR A 202 -54.63 -6.52 1.70
N ALA A 203 -55.78 -7.01 1.24
CA ALA A 203 -57.03 -6.30 1.02
C ALA A 203 -58.14 -7.09 1.75
N PRO A 204 -59.41 -6.67 1.75
CA PRO A 204 -59.97 -5.36 2.08
C PRO A 204 -61.07 -5.47 3.18
N GLY A 205 -61.45 -4.36 3.82
CA GLY A 205 -62.58 -4.30 4.77
C GLY A 205 -63.35 -2.98 4.64
N ARG A 206 -64.58 -3.06 4.11
CA ARG A 206 -65.58 -1.98 4.03
C ARG A 206 -66.02 -1.53 5.44
N THR A 207 -66.42 -0.27 5.62
CA THR A 207 -67.83 0.16 5.91
C THR A 207 -67.95 1.70 5.97
N ARG A 208 -69.11 2.16 5.51
CA ARG A 208 -69.68 3.51 5.29
C ARG A 208 -69.63 4.49 6.47
N GLY A 209 -69.70 5.80 6.15
CA GLY A 209 -70.35 6.78 7.03
C GLY A 209 -69.99 8.27 6.82
N SER A 210 -70.63 8.90 5.83
CA SER A 210 -71.17 10.29 5.77
C SER A 210 -70.86 11.36 6.82
N HIS A 211 -70.88 12.62 6.32
CA HIS A 211 -71.00 13.97 6.96
C HIS A 211 -69.65 14.68 7.21
N SER A 212 -69.42 15.98 6.97
CA SER A 212 -70.16 17.11 6.39
C SER A 212 -69.24 18.34 6.44
N ARG A 213 -69.30 19.21 5.41
CA ARG A 213 -69.13 20.69 5.41
C ARG A 213 -67.87 21.37 6.02
N SER A 214 -67.35 22.32 5.24
CA SER A 214 -66.42 23.45 5.53
C SER A 214 -66.90 24.39 6.68
N PRO A 215 -66.29 25.58 6.99
CA PRO A 215 -65.10 26.29 6.44
C PRO A 215 -64.19 27.05 7.48
N ARG A 216 -63.09 27.63 6.97
CA ARG A 216 -62.38 28.92 7.33
C ARG A 216 -62.27 29.42 8.79
N GLN A 217 -61.05 29.81 9.18
CA GLN A 217 -60.61 31.07 9.88
C GLN A 217 -59.07 30.99 10.03
N ARG A 218 -58.18 31.94 9.66
CA ARG A 218 -58.00 33.41 9.85
C ARG A 218 -57.40 33.80 11.22
N GLU A 219 -56.24 34.49 11.16
CA GLU A 219 -55.53 35.29 12.19
C GLU A 219 -54.95 34.55 13.40
N GLY A 220 -53.84 34.92 14.05
CA GLY A 220 -52.84 36.01 14.02
C GLY A 220 -51.74 35.57 15.01
N ARG A 221 -50.49 36.03 14.99
CA ARG A 221 -50.00 37.40 15.23
C ARG A 221 -48.48 37.38 15.06
#